data_AF-A0AAN7V5T9-F1
#
_entry.id   AF-A0AAN7V5T9-F1
#
_cell.length_a   1.000
_cell.length_b   1.000
_cell.length_c   1.000
_cell.angle_alpha   90.00
_cell.angle_beta   90.00
_cell.angle_gamma   90.00
#
_symmetry.space_group_name_H-M   'P 1'
#
loop_
_entity.id
_entity.type
_entity.pdbx_description
1 polymer ?
#
loop_
_entity_poly.entity_id
_entity_poly.type
_entity_poly.pdbx_seq_one_letter_code
_entity_poly.pdbx_strand_id
1 'polypeptide(L)'
;MKESIEFIDALDSQPEPTLDFKIDEPKPTAIPMLDCKHITKEELEMQLEKHYQFVHDIFHAISKSERHEKYKDRKYHSMSSSQDSLTYNTSMITFSYEQKEIMLSYLYKKFDNNEFHTQTDYFFKVLLPELCTKIFMDIHNMSKDEAVAYLDRRPASSGAC
;
A
#
# COMPACT_ATOMS: atom_id res chain seq x y z
N MET A 1 -0.76 89.67 -30.55
CA MET A 1 0.42 89.73 -29.67
C MET A 1 0.26 88.60 -28.66
N LYS A 2 1.23 87.68 -28.63
CA LYS A 2 1.46 86.59 -27.67
C LYS A 2 0.52 85.37 -27.67
N GLU A 3 1.17 84.23 -27.91
CA GLU A 3 0.77 82.84 -27.78
C GLU A 3 0.46 82.45 -26.33
N SER A 4 -0.29 81.36 -26.13
CA SER A 4 0.13 80.15 -25.40
C SER A 4 -0.98 79.09 -25.47
N ILE A 5 -0.63 77.86 -25.82
CA ILE A 5 -1.49 76.69 -25.98
C ILE A 5 -1.37 75.81 -24.71
N GLU A 6 -2.31 74.86 -24.57
CA GLU A 6 -2.25 73.59 -23.82
C GLU A 6 -2.85 73.65 -22.39
N PHE A 7 -3.59 72.67 -21.85
CA PHE A 7 -3.76 71.25 -22.13
C PHE A 7 -5.22 70.80 -21.86
N ILE A 8 -5.65 69.75 -22.57
CA ILE A 8 -6.85 68.95 -22.28
C ILE A 8 -6.50 68.00 -21.13
N ASP A 9 -7.31 67.95 -20.07
CA ASP A 9 -7.23 66.84 -19.11
C ASP A 9 -8.65 66.33 -18.80
N ALA A 10 -9.08 65.38 -19.64
CA ALA A 10 -10.26 64.58 -19.41
C ALA A 10 -9.83 63.37 -18.56
N LEU A 11 -10.02 63.45 -17.25
CA LEU A 11 -10.00 62.28 -16.37
C LEU A 11 -11.27 61.48 -16.62
N ASP A 12 -11.22 60.53 -17.56
CA ASP A 12 -12.16 59.41 -17.62
C ASP A 12 -11.43 58.17 -17.09
N SER A 13 -11.65 57.90 -15.81
CA SER A 13 -11.08 56.75 -15.09
C SER A 13 -11.77 55.47 -15.56
N GLN A 14 -11.21 54.80 -16.58
CA GLN A 14 -11.59 53.43 -16.91
C GLN A 14 -10.90 52.47 -15.92
N PRO A 15 -11.63 51.59 -15.21
CA PRO A 15 -10.99 50.57 -14.38
C PRO A 15 -10.31 49.54 -15.28
N GLU A 16 -9.06 49.20 -14.97
CA GLU A 16 -8.31 48.18 -15.71
C GLU A 16 -9.00 46.80 -15.62
N PRO A 17 -8.99 46.01 -16.71
CA PRO A 17 -9.57 44.68 -16.70
C PRO A 17 -8.73 43.73 -15.82
N THR A 18 -9.30 43.27 -14.72
CA THR A 18 -8.72 42.20 -13.90
C THR A 18 -8.76 40.89 -14.70
N LEU A 19 -7.58 40.43 -15.13
CA LEU A 19 -7.38 39.10 -15.70
C LEU A 19 -7.61 38.05 -14.61
N ASP A 20 -8.78 37.40 -14.69
CA ASP A 20 -9.17 36.32 -13.81
C ASP A 20 -8.39 35.05 -14.20
N PHE A 21 -7.17 34.90 -13.67
CA PHE A 21 -6.37 33.70 -13.85
C PHE A 21 -7.03 32.54 -13.08
N LYS A 22 -7.95 31.83 -13.72
CA LYS A 22 -8.34 30.50 -13.28
C LYS A 22 -7.14 29.58 -13.46
N ILE A 23 -6.40 29.38 -12.37
CA ILE A 23 -5.43 28.31 -12.27
C ILE A 23 -6.25 27.02 -12.35
N ASP A 24 -6.26 26.38 -13.53
CA ASP A 24 -6.73 25.00 -13.65
C ASP A 24 -5.84 24.16 -12.73
N GLU A 25 -6.34 23.85 -11.54
CA GLU A 25 -5.68 22.90 -10.66
C GLU A 25 -5.48 21.61 -11.47
N PRO A 26 -4.23 21.11 -11.60
CA PRO A 26 -3.97 19.93 -12.39
C PRO A 26 -4.82 18.80 -11.80
N LYS A 27 -5.82 18.34 -12.57
CA LYS A 27 -6.62 17.18 -12.19
C LYS A 27 -5.64 16.07 -11.83
N PRO A 28 -5.72 15.50 -10.61
CA PRO A 28 -4.79 14.47 -10.19
C PRO A 28 -4.85 13.34 -11.22
N THR A 29 -3.75 13.16 -11.95
CA THR A 29 -3.58 12.01 -12.84
C THR A 29 -3.73 10.77 -11.98
N ALA A 30 -4.71 9.93 -12.31
CA ALA A 30 -4.93 8.66 -11.62
C ALA A 30 -3.63 7.83 -11.74
N ILE A 31 -2.88 7.75 -10.65
CA ILE A 31 -1.72 6.87 -10.58
C ILE A 31 -2.27 5.44 -10.67
N PRO A 32 -1.86 4.63 -11.66
CA PRO A 32 -2.34 3.27 -11.78
C PRO A 32 -1.96 2.51 -10.50
N MET A 33 -2.97 2.12 -9.73
CA MET A 33 -2.79 1.46 -8.45
C MET A 33 -2.35 0.01 -8.72
N LEU A 34 -1.08 -0.29 -8.44
CA LEU A 34 -0.54 -1.65 -8.51
C LEU A 34 -1.26 -2.57 -7.52
N ASP A 35 -1.75 -3.68 -8.02
CA ASP A 35 -2.31 -4.78 -7.24
C ASP A 35 -2.03 -6.11 -7.93
N CYS A 36 -2.36 -7.20 -7.23
CA CYS A 36 -2.21 -8.57 -7.68
C CYS A 36 -3.59 -9.23 -7.87
N LYS A 37 -4.68 -8.47 -7.97
CA LYS A 37 -6.05 -9.01 -8.08
C LYS A 37 -6.32 -9.67 -9.43
N HIS A 38 -5.48 -9.37 -10.40
CA HIS A 38 -5.56 -9.88 -11.77
C HIS A 38 -4.97 -11.29 -11.94
N ILE A 39 -4.15 -11.78 -10.99
CA ILE A 39 -3.53 -13.10 -11.13
C ILE A 39 -4.57 -14.19 -10.93
N THR A 40 -4.48 -15.25 -11.73
CA THR A 40 -5.39 -16.39 -11.63
C THR A 40 -5.10 -17.24 -10.39
N LYS A 41 -6.02 -18.16 -10.07
CA LYS A 41 -5.81 -19.13 -8.99
C LYS A 41 -4.57 -19.99 -9.25
N GLU A 42 -4.40 -20.46 -10.48
CA GLU A 42 -3.28 -21.32 -10.88
C GLU A 42 -1.95 -20.57 -10.76
N GLU A 43 -1.91 -19.31 -11.20
CA GLU A 43 -0.74 -18.45 -11.05
C GLU A 43 -0.41 -18.20 -9.57
N LEU A 44 -1.42 -17.93 -8.75
CA LEU A 44 -1.25 -17.78 -7.32
C LEU A 44 -0.69 -19.07 -6.68
N GLU A 45 -1.23 -20.24 -7.01
CA GLU A 45 -0.74 -21.53 -6.50
C GLU A 45 0.73 -21.79 -6.91
N MET A 46 1.12 -21.43 -8.14
CA MET A 46 2.52 -21.49 -8.56
C MET A 46 3.41 -20.55 -7.74
N GLN A 47 2.97 -19.32 -7.47
CA GLN A 47 3.72 -18.38 -6.62
C GLN A 47 3.84 -18.90 -5.17
N LEU A 48 2.79 -19.54 -4.64
CA LEU A 48 2.81 -20.15 -3.32
C LEU A 48 3.88 -21.24 -3.20
N GLU A 49 3.91 -22.17 -4.15
CA GLU A 49 4.94 -23.23 -4.13
C GLU A 49 6.34 -22.68 -4.40
N LYS A 50 6.48 -21.70 -5.30
CA LYS A 50 7.76 -21.00 -5.54
C LYS A 50 8.32 -20.38 -4.26
N HIS A 51 7.46 -19.84 -3.40
CA HIS A 51 7.86 -19.14 -2.17
C HIS A 51 7.76 -19.99 -0.91
N TYR A 52 7.46 -21.29 -1.02
CA TYR A 52 7.38 -22.20 0.12
C TYR A 52 8.57 -22.08 1.07
N GLN A 53 9.80 -22.16 0.54
CA GLN A 53 11.01 -22.13 1.36
C GLN A 53 11.15 -20.81 2.13
N PHE A 54 10.80 -19.69 1.50
CA PHE A 54 10.84 -18.37 2.14
C PHE A 54 9.92 -18.32 3.37
N VAL A 55 8.67 -18.77 3.23
CA VAL A 55 7.72 -18.78 4.36
C VAL A 55 8.09 -19.83 5.40
N HIS A 56 8.61 -20.98 4.97
CA HIS A 56 9.13 -22.03 5.86
C HIS A 56 10.26 -21.50 6.75
N ASP A 57 11.21 -20.75 6.18
CA ASP A 57 12.35 -20.21 6.91
C ASP A 57 11.90 -19.17 7.95
N ILE A 58 10.88 -18.37 7.65
CA ILE A 58 10.30 -17.43 8.62
C ILE A 58 9.56 -18.18 9.73
N PHE A 59 8.77 -19.20 9.40
CA PHE A 59 8.02 -19.97 10.39
C PHE A 59 8.93 -20.67 11.39
N HIS A 60 10.03 -21.26 10.92
CA HIS A 60 11.01 -21.96 11.76
C HIS A 60 12.11 -21.04 12.32
N ALA A 61 11.98 -19.72 12.18
CA ALA A 61 12.94 -18.73 12.64
C ALA A 61 14.38 -18.91 12.09
N ILE A 62 14.51 -19.55 10.92
CA ILE A 62 15.75 -19.64 10.14
C ILE A 62 16.05 -18.28 9.52
N SER A 63 15.03 -17.63 8.95
CA SER A 63 15.08 -16.26 8.47
C SER A 63 14.22 -15.37 9.37
N LYS A 64 14.81 -14.32 9.91
CA LYS A 64 14.15 -13.41 10.84
C LYS A 64 13.64 -12.19 10.10
N SER A 65 12.34 -12.17 9.81
CA SER A 65 11.68 -10.95 9.32
C SER A 65 11.43 -9.98 10.47
N GLU A 66 11.32 -8.68 10.16
CA GLU A 66 11.02 -7.67 11.18
C GLU A 66 9.67 -7.97 11.89
N ARG A 67 8.68 -8.47 11.14
CA ARG A 67 7.38 -8.85 11.69
C ARG A 67 7.49 -10.07 12.60
N HIS A 68 8.37 -11.04 12.29
CA HIS A 68 8.66 -12.16 13.19
C HIS A 68 9.25 -11.69 14.52
N GLU A 69 10.27 -10.83 14.48
CA GLU A 69 10.92 -10.30 15.68
C GLU A 69 9.94 -9.49 16.54
N LYS A 70 9.15 -8.60 15.92
CA LYS A 70 8.08 -7.87 16.60
C LYS A 70 7.03 -8.81 17.22
N TYR A 71 6.68 -9.91 16.55
CA TYR A 71 5.72 -10.88 17.10
C TYR A 71 6.28 -11.64 18.32
N LYS A 72 7.60 -11.82 18.42
CA LYS A 72 8.21 -12.45 19.60
C LYS A 72 8.37 -11.47 20.76
N ASP A 73 8.46 -10.17 20.49
CA ASP A 73 8.56 -9.15 21.52
C ASP A 73 7.19 -8.84 22.15
N ARG A 74 7.07 -9.19 23.44
CA ARG A 74 5.87 -8.97 24.27
C ARG A 74 5.37 -7.53 24.25
N LYS A 75 6.23 -6.54 24.01
CA LYS A 75 5.85 -5.12 23.93
C LYS A 75 4.87 -4.82 22.79
N TYR A 76 4.95 -5.54 21.68
CA TYR A 76 4.09 -5.30 20.52
C TYR A 76 2.73 -6.01 20.62
N HIS A 77 2.54 -6.90 21.61
CA HIS A 77 1.25 -7.54 21.83
C HIS A 77 0.20 -6.60 22.46
N SER A 78 0.61 -5.51 23.12
CA SER A 78 -0.30 -4.56 23.76
C SER A 78 -0.62 -3.32 22.91
N MET A 79 0.07 -3.12 21.78
CA MET A 79 -0.10 -1.94 20.92
C MET A 79 -1.09 -2.23 19.79
N SER A 80 -2.39 -2.04 20.04
CA SER A 80 -3.44 -2.33 19.03
C SER A 80 -3.66 -1.23 17.99
N SER A 81 -3.22 0.00 18.27
CA SER A 81 -3.62 1.20 17.51
C SER A 81 -2.47 1.93 16.82
N SER A 82 -1.25 1.38 16.84
CA SER A 82 -0.07 1.99 16.20
C SER A 82 0.10 1.49 14.77
N GLN A 83 0.67 2.33 13.89
CA GLN A 83 1.21 1.87 12.60
C GLN A 83 2.32 0.83 12.77
N ASP A 84 2.96 0.79 13.94
CA ASP A 84 3.92 -0.24 14.34
C ASP A 84 3.27 -1.57 14.76
N SER A 85 1.93 -1.63 14.83
CA SER A 85 1.20 -2.85 15.15
C SER A 85 1.37 -3.89 14.05
N LEU A 86 1.51 -5.16 14.43
CA LEU A 86 1.49 -6.28 13.49
C LEU A 86 0.14 -6.49 12.80
N THR A 87 -0.92 -5.87 13.30
CA THR A 87 -2.23 -5.83 12.63
C THR A 87 -2.25 -4.82 11.49
N TYR A 88 -1.38 -3.81 11.51
CA TYR A 88 -1.19 -2.91 10.39
C TYR A 88 -0.43 -3.66 9.29
N ASN A 89 -1.10 -3.91 8.17
CA ASN A 89 -0.48 -4.43 6.96
C ASN A 89 -1.16 -3.83 5.73
N THR A 90 -0.35 -3.32 4.82
CA THR A 90 -0.80 -2.73 3.55
C THR A 90 -0.64 -3.71 2.39
N SER A 91 0.21 -4.73 2.55
CA SER A 91 0.45 -5.78 1.55
C SER A 91 -0.77 -6.65 1.27
N MET A 92 -1.62 -6.94 2.26
CA MET A 92 -2.80 -7.79 2.03
C MET A 92 -3.92 -7.08 1.25
N ILE A 93 -3.82 -5.76 1.04
CA ILE A 93 -4.81 -4.97 0.29
C ILE A 93 -4.63 -5.17 -1.22
N THR A 94 -3.44 -5.58 -1.68
CA THR A 94 -3.15 -5.83 -3.10
C THR A 94 -3.81 -7.11 -3.62
N PHE A 95 -4.36 -7.95 -2.73
CA PHE A 95 -4.99 -9.23 -3.07
C PHE A 95 -6.49 -9.21 -2.79
N SER A 96 -7.26 -9.96 -3.59
CA SER A 96 -8.68 -10.17 -3.34
C SER A 96 -8.91 -10.96 -2.05
N TYR A 97 -10.15 -10.96 -1.57
CA TYR A 97 -10.53 -11.80 -0.44
C TYR A 97 -10.33 -13.29 -0.74
N GLU A 98 -10.78 -13.77 -1.91
CA GLU A 98 -10.61 -15.20 -2.26
C GLU A 98 -9.14 -15.60 -2.39
N GLN A 99 -8.30 -14.72 -2.96
CA GLN A 99 -6.86 -14.96 -3.05
C GLN A 99 -6.23 -15.13 -1.66
N LYS A 100 -6.63 -14.31 -0.68
CA LYS A 100 -6.16 -14.42 0.71
C LYS A 100 -6.64 -15.70 1.38
N GLU A 101 -7.86 -16.15 1.11
CA GLU A 101 -8.34 -17.44 1.60
C GLU A 101 -7.52 -18.60 1.04
N ILE A 102 -7.16 -18.56 -0.24
CA ILE A 102 -6.28 -19.57 -0.86
C ILE A 102 -4.89 -19.57 -0.20
N MET A 103 -4.28 -18.39 -0.04
CA MET A 103 -2.98 -18.25 0.63
C MET A 103 -3.04 -18.78 2.08
N LEU A 104 -4.09 -18.44 2.82
CA LEU A 104 -4.23 -18.86 4.21
C LEU A 104 -4.48 -20.38 4.33
N SER A 105 -5.31 -20.94 3.45
CA SER A 105 -5.54 -22.39 3.35
C SER A 105 -4.24 -23.14 3.05
N TYR A 106 -3.40 -22.57 2.19
CA TYR A 106 -2.06 -23.09 1.90
C TYR A 106 -1.17 -23.09 3.15
N LEU A 107 -1.14 -21.99 3.92
CA LEU A 107 -0.36 -21.90 5.16
C LEU A 107 -0.82 -22.92 6.21
N TYR A 108 -2.13 -23.05 6.46
CA TYR A 108 -2.64 -24.06 7.39
C TYR A 108 -2.29 -25.48 6.95
N LYS A 109 -2.39 -25.77 5.65
CA LYS A 109 -2.08 -27.08 5.10
C LYS A 109 -0.60 -27.43 5.30
N LYS A 110 0.31 -26.47 5.16
CA LYS A 110 1.76 -26.70 5.25
C LYS A 110 2.29 -26.68 6.68
N PHE A 111 1.69 -25.88 7.57
CA PHE A 111 2.30 -25.56 8.87
C PHE A 111 1.42 -25.83 10.10
N ASP A 112 0.13 -26.19 9.93
CA ASP A 112 -0.81 -26.37 11.07
C ASP A 112 -1.75 -27.57 10.88
N ASN A 113 -1.41 -28.48 9.96
CA ASN A 113 -2.15 -29.71 9.63
C ASN A 113 -3.66 -29.53 9.39
N ASN A 114 -4.14 -28.32 9.10
CA ASN A 114 -5.55 -27.95 8.90
C ASN A 114 -6.56 -28.24 10.04
N GLU A 115 -6.18 -28.83 11.17
CA GLU A 115 -7.17 -29.30 12.17
C GLU A 115 -7.43 -28.32 13.31
N PHE A 116 -6.39 -27.65 13.82
CA PHE A 116 -6.48 -26.93 15.10
C PHE A 116 -6.34 -25.42 14.98
N HIS A 117 -5.94 -24.93 13.79
CA HIS A 117 -5.74 -23.50 13.52
C HIS A 117 -4.96 -22.78 14.64
N THR A 118 -4.02 -23.47 15.29
CA THR A 118 -3.28 -22.97 16.47
C THR A 118 -2.39 -21.78 16.12
N GLN A 119 -2.01 -21.66 14.85
CA GLN A 119 -1.09 -20.62 14.37
C GLN A 119 -1.81 -19.46 13.67
N THR A 120 -3.14 -19.38 13.78
CA THR A 120 -3.97 -18.35 13.14
C THR A 120 -3.41 -16.94 13.36
N ASP A 121 -3.16 -16.57 14.62
CA ASP A 121 -2.68 -15.23 14.96
C ASP A 121 -1.32 -14.94 14.31
N TYR A 122 -0.42 -15.92 14.33
CA TYR A 122 0.89 -15.81 13.70
C TYR A 122 0.80 -15.71 12.17
N PHE A 123 -0.13 -16.42 11.53
CA PHE A 123 -0.31 -16.34 10.08
C PHE A 123 -0.79 -14.95 9.67
N PHE A 124 -1.82 -14.42 10.31
CA PHE A 124 -2.33 -13.08 10.00
C PHE A 124 -1.34 -11.97 10.35
N LYS A 125 -0.61 -12.12 11.47
CA LYS A 125 0.32 -11.08 11.94
C LYS A 125 1.72 -11.21 11.41
N VAL A 126 2.10 -12.30 10.74
CA VAL A 126 3.46 -12.49 10.24
C VAL A 126 3.45 -13.12 8.84
N LEU A 127 3.14 -14.41 8.72
CA LEU A 127 3.42 -15.15 7.48
C LEU A 127 2.65 -14.63 6.27
N LEU A 128 1.35 -14.37 6.41
CA LEU A 128 0.52 -13.96 5.30
C LEU A 128 0.95 -12.59 4.76
N PRO A 129 1.18 -11.54 5.59
CA PRO A 129 1.73 -10.28 5.10
C PRO A 129 3.12 -10.37 4.47
N GLU A 130 4.02 -11.23 4.99
CA GLU A 130 5.35 -11.45 4.41
C GLU A 130 5.25 -12.13 3.05
N LEU A 131 4.38 -13.14 2.93
CA LEU A 131 4.10 -13.85 1.69
C LEU A 131 3.45 -12.92 0.65
N CYS A 132 2.45 -12.13 1.04
CA CYS A 132 1.83 -11.11 0.17
C CYS A 132 2.88 -10.13 -0.36
N THR A 133 3.78 -9.64 0.51
CA THR A 133 4.85 -8.72 0.10
C THR A 133 5.80 -9.38 -0.88
N LYS A 134 6.20 -10.63 -0.63
CA LYS A 134 7.12 -11.36 -1.50
C LYS A 134 6.52 -11.63 -2.88
N ILE A 135 5.25 -12.03 -2.94
CA ILE A 135 4.53 -12.25 -4.21
C ILE A 135 4.36 -10.92 -4.95
N PHE A 136 4.02 -9.84 -4.26
CA PHE A 136 3.90 -8.50 -4.86
C PHE A 136 5.23 -8.04 -5.49
N MET A 137 6.35 -8.22 -4.77
CA MET A 137 7.69 -7.93 -5.29
C MET A 137 7.97 -8.70 -6.58
N ASP A 138 7.66 -9.99 -6.61
CA ASP A 138 7.93 -10.84 -7.77
C ASP A 138 7.03 -10.49 -8.99
N ILE A 139 5.75 -10.16 -8.76
CA ILE A 139 4.82 -9.77 -9.83
C ILE A 139 5.20 -8.43 -10.46
N HIS A 140 5.59 -7.45 -9.63
CA HIS A 140 5.92 -6.10 -10.09
C HIS A 140 7.41 -5.89 -10.34
N ASN A 141 8.22 -6.94 -10.18
CA ASN A 141 9.67 -6.91 -10.30
C ASN A 141 10.31 -5.79 -9.47
N MET A 142 9.88 -5.69 -8.20
CA MET A 142 10.32 -4.66 -7.26
C MET A 142 11.28 -5.25 -6.23
N SER A 143 12.26 -4.46 -5.82
CA SER A 143 13.02 -4.73 -4.60
C SER A 143 12.11 -4.62 -3.36
N LYS A 144 12.60 -5.13 -2.23
CA LYS A 144 11.86 -5.07 -0.96
C LYS A 144 11.57 -3.62 -0.56
N ASP A 145 12.57 -2.75 -0.67
CA ASP A 145 12.46 -1.35 -0.25
C ASP A 145 11.46 -0.59 -1.13
N GLU A 146 11.46 -0.84 -2.44
CA GLU A 146 10.48 -0.25 -3.37
C GLU A 146 9.06 -0.74 -3.07
N ALA A 147 8.88 -2.04 -2.85
CA ALA A 147 7.58 -2.62 -2.54
C ALA A 147 7.02 -2.07 -1.23
N VAL A 148 7.83 -2.04 -0.16
CA VAL A 148 7.41 -1.49 1.14
C VAL A 148 7.08 -0.01 1.02
N ALA A 149 7.94 0.79 0.39
CA ALA A 149 7.70 2.22 0.19
C ALA A 149 6.41 2.49 -0.61
N TYR A 150 6.10 1.65 -1.61
CA TYR A 150 4.86 1.75 -2.37
C TYR A 150 3.64 1.38 -1.50
N LEU A 151 3.71 0.26 -0.79
CA LEU A 151 2.60 -0.25 0.02
C LEU A 151 2.29 0.66 1.21
N ASP A 152 3.30 1.28 1.84
CA ASP A 152 3.12 2.21 2.95
C ASP A 152 2.48 3.54 2.53
N ARG A 153 2.77 3.98 1.29
CA ARG A 153 2.18 5.20 0.71
C ARG A 153 0.83 4.96 0.08
N ARG A 154 0.46 3.69 -0.13
CA ARG A 154 -0.83 3.34 -0.72
C ARG A 154 -1.91 3.81 0.24
N PRO A 155 -2.82 4.71 -0.18
CA PRO A 155 -4.00 4.97 0.62
C PRO A 155 -4.76 3.65 0.76
N ALA A 156 -4.93 3.16 1.99
CA ALA A 156 -5.98 2.20 2.26
C ALA A 156 -7.25 2.90 1.80
N SER A 157 -7.79 2.49 0.65
CA SER A 157 -8.99 3.11 0.10
C SER A 157 -9.98 3.26 1.24
N SER A 158 -10.37 4.48 1.54
CA SER A 158 -11.46 4.83 2.43
C SER A 158 -12.73 4.24 1.83
N GLY A 159 -12.87 2.92 1.92
CA GLY A 159 -14.11 2.20 1.75
C GLY A 159 -14.92 2.55 2.99
N ALA A 160 -15.83 3.49 2.80
CA ALA A 160 -16.88 3.79 3.73
C ALA A 160 -17.52 2.48 4.24
N CYS A 161 -17.86 2.51 5.52
CA CYS A 161 -18.67 1.53 6.22
C CYS A 161 -19.93 1.11 5.45
#